data_AF-A0A5E4I0V5-F1
#
_entry.id   AF-A0A5E4I0V5-F1
#
_cell.length_a   1.000
_cell.length_b   1.000
_cell.length_c   1.000
_cell.angle_alpha   90.00
_cell.angle_beta   90.00
_cell.angle_gamma   90.00
#
_symmetry.space_group_name_H-M   'P 1'
#
loop_
_entity.id
_entity.type
_entity.pdbx_description
1 polymer ?
#
loop_
_entity_poly.entity_id
_entity_poly.type
_entity_poly.pdbx_seq_one_letter_code
_entity_poly.pdbx_strand_id
1 'polypeptide(L)'
;MEKKDIVKIFVIAIVVLFVLEMAAIGFSISNSNNTGNEKKGESGRGIIDVNATIEMYEPQLIVVGEGSALEAAISKMKGSGDIVNDTTNAQGMRVLGLSFGSDVREAARAIEAANASVSAYAILSVPQVVEVRTPSASLEASGGSLRYPIKPDVEAGGQVHFSAIVNVNNGQIDTFENILVSASETATAAVQAQFENVAKGKFRVLVPWEKRRIDKAALLSALQVQDANATLSYEEKSYALPQTPLNAQQISSIEGGPAYVANVNSEVISVARDFTDSQALQAGLSQIGVAVQLPPSVITVSMSADANNSEGRIYAALNRTNVSAISVEQATSYRVVLPKNFTSGGVQYELGANMGEFEMPLNVSTENGTVTIVLEFDHIGSVVSALKSASQAP
;
A
#
# COMPACT_ATOMS: atom_id res chain seq x y z
N MET A 1 29.97 44.77 -46.83
CA MET A 1 28.90 44.10 -46.07
C MET A 1 28.26 45.14 -45.18
N GLU A 2 26.98 45.44 -45.39
CA GLU A 2 26.31 46.51 -44.63
C GLU A 2 26.08 46.05 -43.18
N LYS A 3 26.02 46.98 -42.22
CA LYS A 3 25.76 46.65 -40.80
C LYS A 3 24.48 45.80 -40.63
N LYS A 4 23.49 45.98 -41.51
CA LYS A 4 22.26 45.18 -41.53
C LYS A 4 22.49 43.72 -41.90
N ASP A 5 23.46 43.43 -42.76
CA ASP A 5 23.77 42.04 -43.16
C ASP A 5 24.51 41.31 -42.04
N ILE A 6 25.37 42.00 -41.30
CA ILE A 6 26.07 41.42 -40.14
C ILE A 6 25.08 41.05 -39.04
N VAL A 7 24.11 41.92 -38.75
CA VAL A 7 23.06 41.65 -37.74
C VAL A 7 22.18 40.48 -38.17
N LYS A 8 21.80 40.39 -39.46
CA LYS A 8 21.01 39.26 -39.97
C LYS A 8 21.75 37.93 -39.84
N ILE A 9 23.05 37.89 -40.16
CA ILE A 9 23.86 36.68 -40.00
C ILE A 9 24.00 36.29 -38.53
N PHE A 10 24.16 37.27 -37.63
CA PHE A 10 24.26 37.00 -36.19
C PHE A 10 22.97 36.43 -35.61
N VAL A 11 21.81 36.95 -36.03
CA VAL A 11 20.50 36.42 -35.62
C VAL A 11 20.27 35.00 -36.15
N ILE A 12 20.64 34.74 -37.41
CA ILE A 12 20.55 33.38 -37.99
C ILE A 12 21.48 32.42 -37.21
N ALA A 13 22.70 32.84 -36.86
CA ALA A 13 23.62 32.02 -36.09
C ALA A 13 23.05 31.66 -34.70
N ILE A 14 22.42 32.61 -33.99
CA ILE A 14 21.78 32.36 -32.69
C ILE A 14 20.61 31.38 -32.81
N VAL A 15 19.75 31.53 -33.83
CA VAL A 15 18.63 30.62 -34.07
C VAL A 15 19.13 29.21 -34.42
N VAL A 16 20.18 29.10 -35.24
CA VAL A 16 20.79 27.81 -35.57
C VAL A 16 21.42 27.15 -34.35
N LEU A 17 22.02 27.93 -33.44
CA LEU A 17 22.60 27.42 -32.19
C LEU A 17 21.52 26.87 -31.25
N PHE A 18 20.38 27.55 -31.12
CA PHE A 18 19.23 27.06 -30.36
C PHE A 18 18.58 25.81 -30.96
N VAL A 19 18.51 25.71 -32.29
CA VAL A 19 17.97 24.51 -32.97
C VAL A 19 18.94 23.33 -32.84
N LEU A 20 20.25 23.57 -32.86
CA LEU A 20 21.25 22.54 -32.60
C LEU A 20 21.25 22.06 -31.14
N GLU A 21 21.04 22.96 -30.17
CA GLU A 21 20.89 22.56 -28.76
C GLU A 21 19.61 21.75 -28.52
N MET A 22 18.49 22.09 -29.15
CA MET A 22 17.27 21.27 -29.08
C MET A 22 17.43 19.90 -29.78
N ALA A 23 18.20 19.81 -30.85
CA ALA A 23 18.53 18.53 -31.49
C ALA A 23 19.49 17.68 -30.63
N ALA A 24 20.39 18.30 -29.86
CA ALA A 24 21.32 17.61 -28.96
C ALA A 24 20.63 17.06 -27.70
N ILE A 25 19.56 17.71 -27.21
CA ILE A 25 18.77 17.25 -26.06
C ILE A 25 17.68 16.23 -26.49
N GLY A 26 17.25 16.26 -27.75
CA GLY A 26 16.23 15.34 -28.30
C GLY A 26 16.73 13.98 -28.81
N PHE A 27 18.04 13.75 -28.88
CA PHE A 27 18.64 12.47 -29.30
C PHE A 27 19.90 12.15 -28.49
N SER A 28 19.73 11.88 -27.20
CA SER A 28 20.74 11.18 -26.40
C SER A 28 20.14 9.90 -25.82
N ILE A 29 19.71 9.00 -26.70
CA ILE A 29 19.81 7.57 -26.41
C ILE A 29 21.30 7.24 -26.57
N SER A 30 22.02 7.25 -25.46
CA SER A 30 23.41 6.83 -25.41
C SER A 30 23.48 5.34 -25.74
N ASN A 31 23.66 5.00 -27.02
CA ASN A 31 24.18 3.71 -27.43
C ASN A 31 25.65 3.63 -26.99
N SER A 32 25.86 3.31 -25.73
CA SER A 32 27.13 2.86 -25.20
C SER A 32 27.44 1.49 -25.81
N ASN A 33 28.14 1.48 -26.95
CA ASN A 33 28.85 0.30 -27.43
C ASN A 33 30.01 0.00 -26.49
N ASN A 34 29.71 -0.60 -25.34
CA ASN A 34 30.70 -1.17 -24.45
C ASN A 34 30.90 -2.62 -24.88
N THR A 35 31.90 -2.85 -25.74
CA THR A 35 32.45 -4.18 -26.01
C THR A 35 33.10 -4.72 -24.74
N GLY A 36 32.29 -5.36 -23.89
CA GLY A 36 32.74 -6.07 -22.70
C GLY A 36 31.81 -7.23 -22.43
N ASN A 37 32.26 -8.45 -22.77
CA ASN A 37 31.68 -9.76 -22.43
C ASN A 37 30.18 -9.75 -22.04
N GLU A 38 29.30 -9.72 -23.04
CA GLU A 38 27.87 -9.96 -22.84
C GLU A 38 27.67 -11.37 -22.28
N LYS A 39 27.35 -11.46 -20.98
CA LYS A 39 26.45 -12.52 -20.53
C LYS A 39 25.18 -12.35 -21.36
N LYS A 40 24.79 -13.36 -22.14
CA LYS A 40 23.48 -13.38 -22.82
C LYS A 40 22.41 -13.17 -21.75
N GLY A 41 21.91 -11.94 -21.61
CA GLY A 41 20.83 -11.62 -20.71
C GLY A 41 19.55 -12.28 -21.18
N GLU A 42 18.72 -12.72 -20.24
CA GLU A 42 17.43 -13.30 -20.58
C GLU A 42 16.54 -12.24 -21.23
N SER A 43 15.70 -12.66 -22.17
CA SER A 43 14.78 -11.79 -22.90
C SER A 43 13.36 -12.31 -22.71
N GLY A 44 12.40 -11.42 -22.59
CA GLY A 44 11.02 -11.79 -22.29
C GLY A 44 10.11 -10.60 -22.08
N ARG A 45 8.81 -10.86 -22.06
CA ARG A 45 7.78 -9.86 -21.76
C ARG A 45 7.14 -10.18 -20.42
N GLY A 46 7.04 -9.20 -19.54
CA GLY A 46 6.49 -9.38 -18.20
C GLY A 46 6.03 -8.09 -17.58
N ILE A 47 5.68 -8.16 -16.30
CA ILE A 47 5.19 -7.02 -15.51
C ILE A 47 6.26 -6.64 -14.50
N ILE A 48 6.52 -5.35 -14.40
CA ILE A 48 7.25 -4.77 -13.27
C ILE A 48 6.28 -4.04 -12.35
N ASP A 49 6.59 -4.09 -11.07
CA ASP A 49 5.81 -3.51 -9.99
C ASP A 49 6.79 -3.04 -8.91
N VAL A 50 7.11 -1.75 -8.91
CA VAL A 50 8.22 -1.16 -8.15
C VAL A 50 7.90 0.26 -7.69
N ASN A 51 8.68 0.78 -6.75
CA ASN A 51 8.67 2.21 -6.43
C ASN A 51 9.69 2.94 -7.30
N ALA A 52 9.21 3.85 -8.16
CA ALA A 52 10.05 4.74 -8.95
C ALA A 52 10.25 6.07 -8.22
N THR A 53 11.37 6.73 -8.44
CA THR A 53 11.65 8.06 -7.88
C THR A 53 11.35 9.13 -8.92
N ILE A 54 10.65 10.20 -8.53
CA ILE A 54 10.51 11.39 -9.38
C ILE A 54 11.82 12.16 -9.33
N GLU A 55 12.63 12.15 -10.39
CA GLU A 55 13.89 12.90 -10.40
C GLU A 55 13.62 14.40 -10.49
N MET A 56 12.72 14.78 -11.38
CA MET A 56 12.27 16.16 -11.57
C MET A 56 10.97 16.21 -12.35
N TYR A 57 10.25 17.33 -12.20
CA TYR A 57 9.19 17.72 -13.11
C TYR A 57 9.73 18.67 -14.18
N GLU A 58 9.19 18.56 -15.39
CA GLU A 58 9.35 19.61 -16.38
C GLU A 58 8.58 20.86 -15.95
N PRO A 59 9.10 22.07 -16.25
CA PRO A 59 8.44 23.34 -15.90
C PRO A 59 7.26 23.63 -16.83
N GLN A 60 6.34 22.68 -16.95
CA GLN A 60 5.18 22.74 -17.83
C GLN A 60 4.01 22.00 -17.20
N LEU A 61 2.85 22.66 -17.18
CA LEU A 61 1.57 22.05 -16.78
C LEU A 61 0.71 21.81 -18.02
N ILE A 62 0.14 20.63 -18.11
CA ILE A 62 -0.94 20.29 -19.04
C ILE A 62 -2.24 20.39 -18.26
N VAL A 63 -3.11 21.28 -18.70
CA VAL A 63 -4.36 21.64 -18.03
C VAL A 63 -5.54 21.27 -18.91
N VAL A 64 -6.50 20.56 -18.32
CA VAL A 64 -7.78 20.24 -18.92
C VAL A 64 -8.88 20.80 -18.03
N GLY A 65 -9.63 21.75 -18.57
CA GLY A 65 -10.69 22.45 -17.86
C GLY A 65 -11.07 23.73 -18.58
N GLU A 66 -12.23 24.28 -18.23
CA GLU A 66 -12.76 25.52 -18.78
C GLU A 66 -13.51 26.30 -17.70
N GLY A 67 -13.69 27.60 -17.91
CA GLY A 67 -14.49 28.46 -17.02
C GLY A 67 -13.75 29.68 -16.49
N SER A 68 -14.52 30.63 -15.96
CA SER A 68 -14.01 31.93 -15.52
C SER A 68 -13.07 31.83 -14.32
N ALA A 69 -13.25 30.85 -13.43
CA ALA A 69 -12.36 30.61 -12.29
C ALA A 69 -10.96 30.19 -12.76
N LEU A 70 -10.88 29.31 -13.76
CA LEU A 70 -9.62 28.86 -14.35
C LEU A 70 -8.89 30.02 -15.06
N GLU A 71 -9.60 30.81 -15.87
CA GLU A 71 -9.01 31.98 -16.52
C GLU A 71 -8.49 33.01 -15.51
N ALA A 72 -9.21 33.21 -14.40
CA ALA A 72 -8.78 34.10 -13.33
C ALA A 72 -7.51 33.59 -12.63
N ALA A 73 -7.43 32.29 -12.35
CA ALA A 73 -6.24 31.66 -11.77
C ALA A 73 -5.02 31.80 -12.70
N ILE A 74 -5.17 31.46 -13.99
CA ILE A 74 -4.10 31.60 -14.99
C ILE A 74 -3.68 33.07 -15.14
N SER A 75 -4.63 34.00 -15.22
CA SER A 75 -4.34 35.43 -15.35
C SER A 75 -3.58 35.97 -14.14
N LYS A 76 -3.94 35.52 -12.93
CA LYS A 76 -3.22 35.86 -11.70
C LYS A 76 -1.77 35.37 -11.74
N MET A 77 -1.56 34.11 -12.13
CA MET A 77 -0.24 33.49 -12.22
C MET A 77 0.63 34.09 -13.35
N LYS A 78 0.03 34.55 -14.45
CA LYS A 78 0.73 35.37 -15.45
C LYS A 78 1.14 36.72 -14.89
N GLY A 79 0.28 37.35 -14.09
CA GLY A 79 0.54 38.64 -13.45
C GLY A 79 1.68 38.60 -12.42
N SER A 80 1.86 37.48 -11.71
CA SER A 80 2.99 37.25 -10.81
C SER A 80 4.28 36.81 -11.53
N GLY A 81 4.18 36.44 -12.82
CA GLY A 81 5.31 35.97 -13.61
C GLY A 81 5.57 34.46 -13.50
N ASP A 82 4.72 33.71 -12.80
CA ASP A 82 4.86 32.25 -12.64
C ASP A 82 4.59 31.48 -13.93
N ILE A 83 3.74 32.04 -14.81
CA ILE A 83 3.45 31.50 -16.14
C ILE A 83 4.13 32.39 -17.19
N VAL A 84 5.09 31.82 -17.91
CA VAL A 84 5.81 32.49 -19.02
C VAL A 84 5.18 32.21 -20.38
N ASN A 85 4.47 31.09 -20.52
CA ASN A 85 3.82 30.72 -21.77
C ASN A 85 2.44 30.09 -21.50
N ASP A 86 1.49 30.37 -22.37
CA ASP A 86 0.14 29.81 -22.32
C ASP A 86 -0.33 29.56 -23.75
N THR A 87 -0.38 28.28 -24.11
CA THR A 87 -0.73 27.83 -25.44
C THR A 87 -1.79 26.73 -25.36
N THR A 88 -2.60 26.59 -26.40
CA THR A 88 -3.52 25.46 -26.54
C THR A 88 -3.00 24.57 -27.64
N ASN A 89 -2.85 23.28 -27.36
CA ASN A 89 -2.38 22.32 -28.35
C ASN A 89 -3.51 21.90 -29.32
N ALA A 90 -3.15 21.09 -30.33
CA ALA A 90 -4.09 20.63 -31.35
C ALA A 90 -5.26 19.79 -30.79
N GLN A 91 -5.10 19.21 -29.59
CA GLN A 91 -6.15 18.46 -28.90
C GLN A 91 -7.03 19.34 -27.99
N GLY A 92 -6.84 20.66 -28.00
CA GLY A 92 -7.60 21.58 -27.14
C GLY A 92 -7.14 21.60 -25.67
N MET A 93 -6.05 20.90 -25.33
CA MET A 93 -5.48 20.95 -23.98
C MET A 93 -4.61 22.19 -23.85
N ARG A 94 -4.72 22.85 -22.70
CA ARG A 94 -3.94 24.04 -22.41
C ARG A 94 -2.59 23.65 -21.81
N VAL A 95 -1.54 24.28 -22.30
CA VAL A 95 -0.17 24.04 -21.93
C VAL A 95 0.39 25.33 -21.35
N LEU A 96 0.67 25.30 -20.04
CA LEU A 96 1.21 26.42 -19.29
C LEU A 96 2.71 26.17 -19.06
N GLY A 97 3.56 27.00 -19.67
CA GLY A 97 4.99 27.01 -19.36
C GLY A 97 5.23 27.81 -18.10
N LEU A 98 5.91 27.20 -17.13
CA LEU A 98 6.25 27.83 -15.86
C LEU A 98 7.59 28.54 -15.92
N SER A 99 7.75 29.58 -15.11
CA SER A 99 9.01 30.30 -14.99
C SER A 99 10.09 29.45 -14.32
N PHE A 100 11.37 29.74 -14.59
CA PHE A 100 12.48 29.03 -13.96
C PHE A 100 12.49 29.33 -12.45
N GLY A 101 12.33 28.30 -11.61
CA GLY A 101 12.24 28.41 -10.16
C GLY A 101 10.82 28.40 -9.59
N SER A 102 9.78 28.40 -10.44
CA SER A 102 8.41 28.15 -10.00
C SER A 102 8.25 26.69 -9.57
N ASP A 103 7.59 26.46 -8.44
CA ASP A 103 7.27 25.12 -7.96
C ASP A 103 6.09 24.55 -8.78
N VAL A 104 6.35 23.45 -9.50
CA VAL A 104 5.37 22.78 -10.37
C VAL A 104 4.15 22.29 -9.58
N ARG A 105 4.36 21.79 -8.35
CA ARG A 105 3.31 21.27 -7.47
C ARG A 105 2.44 22.41 -6.94
N GLU A 106 3.06 23.52 -6.52
CA GLU A 106 2.31 24.69 -6.05
C GLU A 106 1.48 25.30 -7.18
N ALA A 107 2.09 25.46 -8.36
CA ALA A 107 1.42 25.95 -9.56
C ALA A 107 0.24 25.05 -9.95
N ALA A 108 0.41 23.73 -9.91
CA ALA A 108 -0.66 22.79 -10.19
C ALA A 108 -1.81 22.90 -9.18
N ARG A 109 -1.52 22.98 -7.87
CA ARG A 109 -2.55 23.16 -6.83
C ARG A 109 -3.38 24.43 -7.03
N ALA A 110 -2.73 25.53 -7.41
CA ALA A 110 -3.42 26.79 -7.68
C ALA A 110 -4.43 26.66 -8.84
N ILE A 111 -4.08 25.90 -9.88
CA ILE A 111 -4.95 25.64 -11.03
C ILE A 111 -6.05 24.62 -10.70
N GLU A 112 -5.74 23.57 -9.92
CA GLU A 112 -6.72 22.58 -9.48
C GLU A 112 -7.81 23.18 -8.58
N ALA A 113 -7.44 24.13 -7.72
CA ALA A 113 -8.39 24.89 -6.90
C ALA A 113 -9.43 25.68 -7.74
N ALA A 114 -9.17 25.85 -9.05
CA ALA A 114 -10.09 26.45 -10.01
C ALA A 114 -10.90 25.41 -10.81
N ASN A 115 -11.05 24.17 -10.29
CA ASN A 115 -11.78 23.04 -10.90
C ASN A 115 -11.21 22.55 -12.24
N ALA A 116 -9.89 22.63 -12.42
CA ALA A 116 -9.22 22.06 -13.58
C ALA A 116 -8.43 20.80 -13.21
N SER A 117 -8.27 19.89 -14.18
CA SER A 117 -7.36 18.75 -14.06
C SER A 117 -5.98 19.15 -14.55
N VAL A 118 -4.94 18.84 -13.76
CA VAL A 118 -3.56 19.21 -14.06
C VAL A 118 -2.67 17.98 -14.07
N SER A 119 -1.78 17.92 -15.07
CA SER A 119 -0.68 16.98 -15.11
C SER A 119 0.61 17.69 -15.50
N ALA A 120 1.74 17.12 -15.12
CA ALA A 120 3.06 17.57 -15.52
C ALA A 120 3.87 16.35 -15.98
N TYR A 121 4.77 16.54 -16.93
CA TYR A 121 5.72 15.48 -17.26
C TYR A 121 6.76 15.36 -16.15
N ALA A 122 6.87 14.17 -15.58
CA ALA A 122 7.92 13.81 -14.64
C ALA A 122 8.93 12.88 -15.32
N ILE A 123 10.20 13.01 -14.92
CA ILE A 123 11.23 12.01 -15.20
C ILE A 123 11.22 11.05 -14.03
N LEU A 124 10.77 9.81 -14.28
CA LEU A 124 10.70 8.75 -13.30
C LEU A 124 11.93 7.85 -13.41
N SER A 125 12.66 7.69 -12.33
CA SER A 125 13.80 6.76 -12.19
C SER A 125 13.30 5.42 -11.67
N VAL A 126 13.37 4.38 -12.50
CA VAL A 126 13.09 3.00 -12.10
C VAL A 126 14.36 2.40 -11.48
N PRO A 127 14.29 1.61 -10.40
CA PRO A 127 15.47 1.00 -9.76
C PRO A 127 16.39 0.28 -10.75
N GLN A 128 17.71 0.32 -10.52
CA GLN A 128 18.69 -0.26 -11.44
C GLN A 128 18.58 -1.78 -11.63
N VAL A 129 17.98 -2.49 -10.68
CA VAL A 129 17.67 -3.91 -10.80
C VAL A 129 16.21 -4.10 -10.43
N VAL A 130 15.41 -4.57 -11.38
CA VAL A 130 13.99 -4.85 -11.19
C VAL A 130 13.65 -6.29 -11.52
N GLU A 131 12.75 -6.83 -10.73
CA GLU A 131 12.14 -8.14 -10.97
C GLU A 131 11.03 -7.99 -12.03
N VAL A 132 11.17 -8.68 -13.16
CA VAL A 132 10.18 -8.74 -14.23
C VAL A 132 9.44 -10.08 -14.15
N ARG A 133 8.17 -10.03 -13.74
CA ARG A 133 7.34 -11.22 -13.60
C ARG A 133 6.72 -11.62 -14.93
N THR A 134 7.09 -12.78 -15.45
CA THR A 134 6.50 -13.38 -16.65
C THR A 134 5.54 -14.50 -16.27
N PRO A 135 4.69 -15.01 -17.19
CA PRO A 135 3.78 -16.12 -16.89
C PRO A 135 4.49 -17.42 -16.47
N SER A 136 5.76 -17.61 -16.84
CA SER A 136 6.51 -18.85 -16.64
C SER A 136 7.66 -18.75 -15.64
N ALA A 137 8.16 -17.54 -15.38
CA ALA A 137 9.36 -17.31 -14.55
C ALA A 137 9.48 -15.84 -14.13
N SER A 138 10.47 -15.55 -13.30
CA SER A 138 10.91 -14.19 -12.99
C SER A 138 12.26 -13.91 -13.66
N LEU A 139 12.42 -12.71 -14.23
CA LEU A 139 13.64 -12.27 -14.91
C LEU A 139 14.17 -11.02 -14.18
N GLU A 140 15.49 -10.89 -14.02
CA GLU A 140 16.07 -9.62 -13.60
C GLU A 140 16.36 -8.74 -14.82
N ALA A 141 15.97 -7.47 -14.74
CA ALA A 141 16.27 -6.49 -15.77
C ALA A 141 16.79 -5.19 -15.17
N SER A 142 17.59 -4.46 -15.96
CA SER A 142 17.99 -3.11 -15.60
C SER A 142 16.84 -2.14 -15.82
N GLY A 143 16.45 -1.42 -14.77
CA GLY A 143 15.59 -0.24 -14.89
C GLY A 143 16.30 0.91 -15.59
N GLY A 144 15.54 1.97 -15.84
CA GLY A 144 16.01 3.19 -16.47
C GLY A 144 15.10 4.37 -16.14
N SER A 145 15.35 5.50 -16.77
CA SER A 145 14.51 6.69 -16.61
C SER A 145 13.48 6.77 -17.72
N LEU A 146 12.25 7.17 -17.39
CA LEU A 146 11.19 7.39 -18.36
C LEU A 146 10.46 8.69 -18.09
N ARG A 147 10.06 9.37 -19.16
CA ARG A 147 9.27 10.60 -19.10
C ARG A 147 7.79 10.27 -19.18
N TYR A 148 7.02 10.55 -18.14
CA TYR A 148 5.59 10.22 -18.09
C TYR A 148 4.75 11.35 -17.51
N PRO A 149 3.56 11.64 -18.07
CA PRO A 149 2.66 12.63 -17.49
C PRO A 149 2.04 12.06 -16.21
N ILE A 150 2.25 12.73 -15.09
CA ILE A 150 1.63 12.39 -13.80
C ILE A 150 0.99 13.64 -13.20
N LYS A 151 0.09 13.44 -12.25
CA LYS A 151 -0.36 14.52 -11.39
C LYS A 151 0.82 14.93 -10.48
N PRO A 152 1.21 16.22 -10.42
CA PRO A 152 2.34 16.65 -9.61
C PRO A 152 1.93 16.80 -8.13
N ASP A 153 1.55 15.71 -7.48
CA ASP A 153 1.12 15.68 -6.08
C ASP A 153 2.23 15.27 -5.10
N VAL A 154 3.26 14.57 -5.58
CA VAL A 154 4.50 14.21 -4.88
C VAL A 154 5.65 15.15 -5.29
N GLU A 155 6.53 15.53 -4.36
CA GLU A 155 7.69 16.38 -4.65
C GLU A 155 8.78 15.66 -5.45
N ALA A 156 9.62 16.42 -6.15
CA ALA A 156 10.83 15.88 -6.75
C ALA A 156 11.74 15.28 -5.67
N GLY A 157 12.31 14.11 -5.93
CA GLY A 157 12.99 13.24 -4.97
C GLY A 157 12.06 12.26 -4.24
N GLY A 158 10.74 12.47 -4.29
CA GLY A 158 9.74 11.56 -3.73
C GLY A 158 9.56 10.29 -4.58
N GLN A 159 8.90 9.30 -3.99
CA GLN A 159 8.60 8.03 -4.66
C GLN A 159 7.16 7.99 -5.17
N VAL A 160 6.95 7.23 -6.23
CA VAL A 160 5.65 6.85 -6.77
C VAL A 160 5.64 5.35 -7.03
N HIS A 161 4.51 4.72 -6.80
CA HIS A 161 4.30 3.35 -7.20
C HIS A 161 4.16 3.30 -8.72
N PHE A 162 4.96 2.45 -9.35
CA PHE A 162 5.09 2.33 -10.79
C PHE A 162 4.90 0.86 -11.19
N SER A 163 3.89 0.60 -12.01
CA SER A 163 3.71 -0.69 -12.64
C SER A 163 3.59 -0.53 -14.15
N ALA A 164 4.20 -1.44 -14.90
CA ALA A 164 4.13 -1.45 -16.36
C ALA A 164 4.34 -2.86 -16.89
N ILE A 165 3.82 -3.12 -18.08
CA ILE A 165 4.26 -4.25 -18.89
C ILE A 165 5.54 -3.82 -19.61
N VAL A 166 6.58 -4.64 -19.54
CA VAL A 166 7.87 -4.35 -20.15
C VAL A 166 8.31 -5.46 -21.09
N ASN A 167 9.03 -5.07 -22.14
CA ASN A 167 9.80 -5.99 -22.96
C ASN A 167 11.27 -5.89 -22.54
N VAL A 168 11.84 -7.01 -22.14
CA VAL A 168 13.24 -7.15 -21.74
C VAL A 168 14.01 -7.77 -22.89
N ASN A 169 15.07 -7.08 -23.32
CA ASN A 169 16.01 -7.56 -24.32
C ASN A 169 17.42 -7.55 -23.71
N ASN A 170 18.08 -8.71 -23.67
CA ASN A 170 19.41 -8.88 -23.08
C ASN A 170 19.54 -8.32 -21.64
N GLY A 171 18.52 -8.53 -20.80
CA GLY A 171 18.51 -8.04 -19.40
C GLY A 171 18.30 -6.53 -19.25
N GLN A 172 17.89 -5.81 -20.30
CA GLN A 172 17.51 -4.40 -20.24
C GLN A 172 16.06 -4.20 -20.64
N ILE A 173 15.37 -3.27 -19.97
CA ILE A 173 14.01 -2.87 -20.37
C ILE A 173 14.11 -2.00 -21.62
N ASP A 174 13.53 -2.47 -22.72
CA ASP A 174 13.52 -1.80 -24.03
C ASP A 174 12.29 -0.88 -24.17
N THR A 175 11.13 -1.33 -23.68
CA THR A 175 9.87 -0.59 -23.79
C THR A 175 9.01 -0.73 -22.55
N PHE A 176 8.23 0.31 -22.25
CA PHE A 176 7.18 0.32 -21.24
C PHE A 176 5.79 0.43 -21.91
N GLU A 177 4.86 -0.45 -21.52
CA GLU A 177 3.48 -0.53 -21.99
C GLU A 177 2.53 -0.53 -20.78
N ASN A 178 1.29 -0.04 -20.96
CA ASN A 178 0.26 -0.06 -19.91
C ASN A 178 0.75 0.48 -18.56
N ILE A 179 1.43 1.64 -18.60
CA ILE A 179 2.01 2.27 -17.43
C ILE A 179 0.91 2.73 -16.46
N LEU A 180 1.03 2.32 -15.21
CA LEU A 180 0.26 2.79 -14.07
C LEU A 180 1.22 3.49 -13.11
N VAL A 181 0.93 4.75 -12.78
CA VAL A 181 1.65 5.50 -11.77
C VAL A 181 0.66 6.01 -10.74
N SER A 182 0.92 5.74 -9.46
CA SER A 182 0.15 6.27 -8.34
C SER A 182 1.11 6.80 -7.27
N ALA A 183 0.72 7.84 -6.53
CA ALA A 183 1.51 8.30 -5.40
C ALA A 183 1.79 7.13 -4.44
N SER A 184 3.06 6.90 -4.09
CA SER A 184 3.42 5.83 -3.13
C SER A 184 3.16 6.24 -1.69
N GLU A 185 2.88 7.52 -1.44
CA GLU A 185 2.51 8.01 -0.12
C GLU A 185 1.11 7.52 0.23
N THR A 186 1.07 6.38 0.94
CA THR A 186 -0.10 6.03 1.74
C THR A 186 -0.34 7.18 2.72
N ALA A 187 -1.39 7.97 2.47
CA ALA A 187 -1.74 9.06 3.36
C ALA A 187 -2.34 8.49 4.64
N THR A 188 -1.96 9.09 5.78
CA THR A 188 -2.50 8.72 7.08
C THR A 188 -3.37 9.84 7.64
N ALA A 189 -4.50 9.52 8.25
CA ALA A 189 -5.33 10.51 8.96
C ALA A 189 -5.92 9.92 10.24
N ALA A 190 -5.93 10.70 11.33
CA ALA A 190 -6.70 10.39 12.51
C ALA A 190 -8.06 11.09 12.43
N VAL A 191 -9.14 10.32 12.40
CA VAL A 191 -10.50 10.83 12.23
C VAL A 191 -11.39 10.42 13.40
N GLN A 192 -12.32 11.29 13.79
CA GLN A 192 -13.38 10.95 14.73
C GLN A 192 -14.50 10.23 13.98
N ALA A 193 -14.62 8.92 14.19
CA ALA A 193 -15.66 8.10 13.60
C ALA A 193 -16.77 7.84 14.63
N GLN A 194 -18.02 7.79 14.16
CA GLN A 194 -19.12 7.30 14.99
C GLN A 194 -19.11 5.78 14.96
N PHE A 195 -19.49 5.14 16.07
CA PHE A 195 -19.65 3.70 16.11
C PHE A 195 -20.95 3.31 16.80
N GLU A 196 -21.49 2.17 16.35
CA GLU A 196 -22.61 1.48 16.97
C GLU A 196 -22.28 -0.01 17.05
N ASN A 197 -22.55 -0.61 18.19
CA ASN A 197 -22.39 -2.03 18.41
C ASN A 197 -23.41 -2.77 17.55
N VAL A 198 -22.91 -3.51 16.56
CA VAL A 198 -23.75 -4.33 15.67
C VAL A 198 -23.60 -5.81 15.98
N ALA A 199 -23.03 -6.17 17.15
CA ALA A 199 -22.67 -7.53 17.52
C ALA A 199 -23.89 -8.46 17.49
N LYS A 200 -24.09 -9.05 16.31
CA LYS A 200 -25.08 -10.06 16.03
C LYS A 200 -24.33 -11.30 15.55
N GLY A 201 -24.14 -12.25 16.46
CA GLY A 201 -23.79 -13.63 16.14
C GLY A 201 -22.32 -14.00 15.96
N LYS A 202 -21.34 -13.10 16.11
CA LYS A 202 -19.90 -13.46 16.08
C LYS A 202 -19.35 -13.74 17.48
N PHE A 203 -18.60 -14.82 17.64
CA PHE A 203 -18.02 -15.29 18.88
C PHE A 203 -16.57 -15.73 18.69
N ARG A 204 -15.74 -15.48 19.71
CA ARG A 204 -14.36 -15.93 19.81
C ARG A 204 -14.28 -16.98 20.91
N VAL A 205 -13.78 -18.17 20.57
CA VAL A 205 -13.52 -19.24 21.52
C VAL A 205 -12.01 -19.41 21.67
N LEU A 206 -11.53 -19.30 22.91
CA LEU A 206 -10.13 -19.55 23.23
C LEU A 206 -9.94 -21.01 23.61
N VAL A 207 -9.04 -21.70 22.91
CA VAL A 207 -8.72 -23.11 23.16
C VAL A 207 -7.35 -23.21 23.82
N PRO A 208 -7.19 -23.95 24.94
CA PRO A 208 -5.89 -24.18 25.56
C PRO A 208 -4.88 -24.74 24.56
N TRP A 209 -3.62 -24.34 24.68
CA TRP A 209 -2.57 -24.72 23.74
C TRP A 209 -2.39 -26.24 23.63
N GLU A 210 -2.49 -26.96 24.76
CA GLU A 210 -2.43 -28.42 24.84
C GLU A 210 -3.67 -29.12 24.25
N LYS A 211 -4.75 -28.37 24.00
CA LYS A 211 -6.01 -28.85 23.38
C LYS A 211 -6.25 -28.26 21.99
N ARG A 212 -5.26 -27.61 21.38
CA ARG A 212 -5.35 -27.00 20.03
C ARG A 212 -5.67 -27.98 18.91
N ARG A 213 -5.45 -29.27 19.13
CA ARG A 213 -5.81 -30.32 18.16
C ARG A 213 -7.32 -30.53 18.16
N ILE A 214 -8.04 -29.81 17.31
CA ILE A 214 -9.50 -29.94 17.16
C ILE A 214 -9.89 -30.57 15.83
N ASP A 215 -11.02 -31.28 15.82
CA ASP A 215 -11.69 -31.68 14.58
C ASP A 215 -12.61 -30.54 14.11
N LYS A 216 -12.09 -29.71 13.19
CA LYS A 216 -12.80 -28.56 12.63
C LYS A 216 -14.12 -28.95 11.97
N ALA A 217 -14.13 -30.09 11.26
CA ALA A 217 -15.30 -30.53 10.51
C ALA A 217 -16.40 -31.00 11.47
N ALA A 218 -16.05 -31.80 12.48
CA ALA A 218 -16.99 -32.23 13.50
C ALA A 218 -17.58 -31.04 14.29
N LEU A 219 -16.75 -30.05 14.66
CA LEU A 219 -17.21 -28.85 15.35
C LEU A 219 -18.14 -28.00 14.49
N LEU A 220 -17.80 -27.78 13.21
CA LEU A 220 -18.68 -27.07 12.29
C LEU A 220 -20.03 -27.78 12.13
N SER A 221 -20.03 -29.10 11.95
CA SER A 221 -21.28 -29.87 11.88
C SER A 221 -22.11 -29.75 13.17
N ALA A 222 -21.46 -29.80 14.35
CA ALA A 222 -22.16 -29.64 15.62
C ALA A 222 -22.76 -28.23 15.81
N LEU A 223 -22.08 -27.20 15.33
CA LEU A 223 -22.58 -25.81 15.29
C LEU A 223 -23.75 -25.68 14.31
N GLN A 224 -23.67 -26.33 13.14
CA GLN A 224 -24.72 -26.30 12.12
C GLN A 224 -26.03 -26.96 12.54
N VAL A 225 -25.98 -27.91 13.48
CA VAL A 225 -27.18 -28.45 14.15
C VAL A 225 -27.89 -27.38 15.00
N GLN A 226 -27.15 -26.39 15.51
CA GLN A 226 -27.70 -25.29 16.32
C GLN A 226 -28.10 -24.07 15.49
N ASP A 227 -27.45 -23.89 14.33
CA ASP A 227 -27.71 -22.83 13.38
C ASP A 227 -27.17 -23.22 11.99
N ALA A 228 -28.07 -23.42 11.02
CA ALA A 228 -27.70 -23.84 9.67
C ALA A 228 -26.72 -22.89 8.96
N ASN A 229 -26.69 -21.61 9.34
CA ASN A 229 -25.80 -20.60 8.76
C ASN A 229 -24.48 -20.45 9.53
N ALA A 230 -24.22 -21.31 10.52
CA ALA A 230 -23.00 -21.24 11.31
C ALA A 230 -21.75 -21.41 10.42
N THR A 231 -20.80 -20.51 10.59
CA THR A 231 -19.47 -20.59 9.96
C THR A 231 -18.38 -20.59 11.02
N LEU A 232 -17.22 -21.16 10.68
CA LEU A 232 -16.12 -21.33 11.60
C LEU A 232 -14.76 -21.11 10.91
N SER A 233 -13.96 -20.21 11.49
CA SER A 233 -12.53 -20.06 11.22
C SER A 233 -11.73 -20.58 12.41
N TYR A 234 -10.58 -21.19 12.15
CA TYR A 234 -9.72 -21.73 13.19
C TYR A 234 -8.25 -21.36 12.93
N GLU A 235 -7.65 -20.70 13.91
CA GLU A 235 -6.24 -20.35 13.94
C GLU A 235 -5.55 -21.22 15.00
N GLU A 236 -4.92 -22.30 14.54
CA GLU A 236 -4.15 -23.20 15.39
C GLU A 236 -2.79 -22.60 15.73
N LYS A 237 -2.52 -22.38 17.02
CA LYS A 237 -1.24 -21.85 17.49
C LYS A 237 -0.34 -22.96 17.99
N SER A 238 0.51 -23.47 17.11
CA SER A 238 1.52 -24.49 17.40
C SER A 238 2.90 -23.87 17.65
N TYR A 239 2.97 -22.81 18.45
CA TYR A 239 4.22 -22.14 18.79
C TYR A 239 4.23 -21.68 20.25
N ALA A 240 5.43 -21.40 20.77
CA ALA A 240 5.68 -20.79 22.07
C ALA A 240 6.38 -19.44 21.88
N LEU A 241 6.04 -18.47 22.73
CA LEU A 241 6.62 -17.14 22.72
C LEU A 241 7.58 -16.99 23.89
N PRO A 242 8.89 -16.84 23.67
CA PRO A 242 9.84 -16.44 24.71
C PRO A 242 9.40 -15.12 25.36
N GLN A 243 9.51 -15.03 26.68
CA GLN A 243 9.20 -13.77 27.40
C GLN A 243 10.23 -12.66 27.10
N THR A 244 11.43 -13.04 26.67
CA THR A 244 12.50 -12.17 26.21
C THR A 244 13.08 -12.73 24.92
N PRO A 245 13.53 -11.90 23.96
CA PRO A 245 14.18 -12.38 22.75
C PRO A 245 15.33 -13.35 23.04
N LEU A 246 15.39 -14.46 22.31
CA LEU A 246 16.41 -15.49 22.48
C LEU A 246 17.76 -15.02 21.95
N ASN A 247 18.83 -15.33 22.68
CA ASN A 247 20.19 -15.16 22.19
C ASN A 247 20.66 -16.35 21.33
N ALA A 248 21.77 -16.19 20.61
CA ALA A 248 22.29 -17.20 19.70
C ALA A 248 22.57 -18.56 20.37
N GLN A 249 23.04 -18.55 21.63
CA GLN A 249 23.31 -19.78 22.38
C GLN A 249 22.02 -20.52 22.74
N GLN A 250 20.97 -19.79 23.14
CA GLN A 250 19.66 -20.36 23.41
C GLN A 250 19.02 -20.96 22.15
N ILE A 251 19.07 -20.23 21.02
CA ILE A 251 18.56 -20.73 19.73
C ILE A 251 19.23 -22.05 19.37
N SER A 252 20.57 -22.09 19.38
CA SER A 252 21.34 -23.30 19.06
C SER A 252 21.04 -24.46 20.01
N SER A 253 20.83 -24.18 21.30
CA SER A 253 20.48 -25.22 22.30
C SER A 253 19.09 -25.81 22.08
N ILE A 254 18.14 -25.00 21.60
CA ILE A 254 16.77 -25.44 21.31
C ILE A 254 16.74 -26.23 20.00
N GLU A 255 17.41 -25.75 18.95
CA GLU A 255 17.50 -26.44 17.64
C GLU A 255 18.15 -27.81 17.75
N GLY A 256 19.19 -27.94 18.58
CA GLY A 256 19.86 -29.22 18.86
C GLY A 256 19.17 -30.07 19.94
N GLY A 257 18.05 -29.60 20.50
CA GLY A 257 17.41 -30.16 21.68
C GLY A 257 16.22 -31.08 21.35
N PRO A 258 14.98 -30.73 21.72
CA PRO A 258 13.86 -31.66 21.64
C PRO A 258 13.32 -31.84 20.21
N ALA A 259 13.03 -33.09 19.83
CA ALA A 259 12.48 -33.44 18.51
C ALA A 259 11.11 -32.81 18.19
N TYR A 260 10.40 -32.30 19.20
CA TYR A 260 9.13 -31.60 19.01
C TYR A 260 9.30 -30.13 18.62
N VAL A 261 10.52 -29.59 18.59
CA VAL A 261 10.75 -28.24 18.06
C VAL A 261 10.91 -28.33 16.54
N ALA A 262 10.06 -27.61 15.81
CA ALA A 262 10.06 -27.60 14.35
C ALA A 262 10.98 -26.51 13.78
N ASN A 263 11.02 -25.34 14.42
CA ASN A 263 11.83 -24.20 14.00
C ASN A 263 11.99 -23.21 15.18
N VAL A 264 13.06 -22.42 15.19
CA VAL A 264 13.35 -21.42 16.23
C VAL A 264 13.83 -20.13 15.58
N ASN A 265 13.32 -19.00 16.06
CA ASN A 265 13.92 -17.69 15.83
C ASN A 265 14.00 -16.92 17.16
N SER A 266 14.46 -15.67 17.13
CA SER A 266 14.62 -14.87 18.36
C SER A 266 13.33 -14.61 19.13
N GLU A 267 12.15 -14.66 18.49
CA GLU A 267 10.88 -14.25 19.09
C GLU A 267 9.83 -15.37 19.16
N VAL A 268 10.07 -16.50 18.50
CA VAL A 268 9.10 -17.59 18.34
C VAL A 268 9.82 -18.93 18.29
N ILE A 269 9.29 -19.89 19.03
CA ILE A 269 9.67 -21.30 18.98
C ILE A 269 8.49 -22.06 18.37
N SER A 270 8.65 -22.54 17.13
CA SER A 270 7.64 -23.35 16.45
C SER A 270 7.70 -24.78 16.98
N VAL A 271 6.55 -25.32 17.35
CA VAL A 271 6.41 -26.65 17.96
C VAL A 271 5.66 -27.56 17.00
N ALA A 272 6.07 -28.81 16.93
CA ALA A 272 5.43 -29.84 16.14
C ALA A 272 3.94 -29.92 16.50
N ARG A 273 3.11 -30.06 15.46
CA ARG A 273 1.66 -29.96 15.56
C ARG A 273 1.04 -31.04 16.46
N ASP A 274 1.65 -32.21 16.49
CA ASP A 274 1.25 -33.40 17.24
C ASP A 274 1.73 -33.39 18.70
N PHE A 275 2.67 -32.52 19.06
CA PHE A 275 3.17 -32.42 20.43
C PHE A 275 2.28 -31.50 21.29
N THR A 276 1.54 -32.07 22.24
CA THR A 276 0.56 -31.32 23.06
C THR A 276 0.92 -31.17 24.53
N ASP A 277 2.05 -31.70 24.99
CA ASP A 277 2.44 -31.64 26.40
C ASP A 277 3.07 -30.28 26.76
N SER A 278 2.22 -29.32 27.15
CA SER A 278 2.64 -27.97 27.52
C SER A 278 3.60 -27.95 28.70
N GLN A 279 3.43 -28.85 29.68
CA GLN A 279 4.27 -28.92 30.87
C GLN A 279 5.68 -29.41 30.51
N ALA A 280 5.79 -30.46 29.69
CA ALA A 280 7.08 -30.95 29.24
C ALA A 280 7.85 -29.93 28.39
N LEU A 281 7.16 -29.16 27.54
CA LEU A 281 7.75 -28.06 26.78
C LEU A 281 8.28 -26.95 27.70
N GLN A 282 7.46 -26.47 28.63
CA GLN A 282 7.86 -25.41 29.56
C GLN A 282 9.01 -25.88 30.47
N ALA A 283 8.95 -27.11 30.96
CA ALA A 283 10.02 -27.69 31.76
C ALA A 283 11.33 -27.78 30.97
N GLY A 284 11.29 -28.31 29.74
CA GLY A 284 12.48 -28.45 28.88
C GLY A 284 13.11 -27.09 28.54
N LEU A 285 12.31 -26.10 28.19
CA LEU A 285 12.81 -24.75 27.89
C LEU A 285 13.31 -24.03 29.15
N SER A 286 12.69 -24.26 30.31
CA SER A 286 13.17 -23.67 31.57
C SER A 286 14.56 -24.18 31.98
N GLN A 287 14.92 -25.42 31.63
CA GLN A 287 16.24 -26.00 31.93
C GLN A 287 17.38 -25.30 31.20
N ILE A 288 17.09 -24.66 30.07
CA ILE A 288 18.04 -23.84 29.30
C ILE A 288 17.84 -22.34 29.54
N GLY A 289 17.12 -21.98 30.60
CA GLY A 289 16.89 -20.59 31.01
C GLY A 289 15.91 -19.82 30.12
N VAL A 290 15.01 -20.51 29.42
CA VAL A 290 14.00 -19.89 28.55
C VAL A 290 12.61 -20.03 29.15
N ALA A 291 12.04 -18.91 29.60
CA ALA A 291 10.64 -18.84 30.00
C ALA A 291 9.77 -18.54 28.77
N VAL A 292 8.67 -19.28 28.60
CA VAL A 292 7.76 -19.12 27.47
C VAL A 292 6.32 -18.96 27.87
N GLN A 293 5.58 -18.23 27.06
CA GLN A 293 4.13 -18.18 27.04
C GLN A 293 3.60 -19.06 25.91
N LEU A 294 2.56 -19.83 26.21
CA LEU A 294 1.85 -20.65 25.23
C LEU A 294 0.54 -19.95 24.87
N PRO A 295 0.45 -19.29 23.71
CA PRO A 295 -0.76 -18.57 23.34
C PRO A 295 -1.90 -19.57 23.07
N PRO A 296 -3.13 -19.30 23.56
CA PRO A 296 -4.27 -20.13 23.25
C PRO A 296 -4.59 -20.05 21.75
N SER A 297 -5.06 -21.16 21.18
CA SER A 297 -5.58 -21.15 19.81
C SER A 297 -6.95 -20.49 19.76
N VAL A 298 -7.32 -19.96 18.60
CA VAL A 298 -8.53 -19.14 18.46
C VAL A 298 -9.48 -19.76 17.44
N ILE A 299 -10.72 -19.99 17.86
CA ILE A 299 -11.82 -20.31 16.95
C ILE A 299 -12.69 -19.07 16.84
N THR A 300 -12.99 -18.64 15.61
CA THR A 300 -14.00 -17.61 15.35
C THR A 300 -15.24 -18.27 14.80
N VAL A 301 -16.36 -18.13 15.49
CA VAL A 301 -17.66 -18.67 15.12
C VAL A 301 -18.56 -17.51 14.70
N SER A 302 -19.24 -17.63 13.57
CA SER A 302 -20.32 -16.69 13.21
C SER A 302 -21.64 -17.46 13.12
N MET A 303 -22.69 -16.93 13.71
CA MET A 303 -24.06 -17.45 13.77
C MET A 303 -25.06 -16.35 13.44
N SER A 304 -26.32 -16.71 13.30
CA SER A 304 -27.44 -15.80 13.04
C SER A 304 -27.69 -14.87 14.22
N ALA A 305 -27.87 -13.59 13.90
CA ALA A 305 -28.20 -12.50 14.81
C ALA A 305 -29.30 -12.76 15.84
N ASP A 306 -30.34 -13.48 15.42
CA ASP A 306 -31.62 -13.57 16.13
C ASP A 306 -31.70 -14.79 17.07
N ALA A 307 -30.59 -15.51 17.21
CA ALA A 307 -30.51 -16.68 18.07
C ALA A 307 -30.36 -16.25 19.54
N ASN A 308 -31.51 -16.10 20.22
CA ASN A 308 -31.56 -16.13 21.69
C ASN A 308 -30.69 -17.31 22.20
N ASN A 309 -29.69 -16.99 23.04
CA ASN A 309 -28.72 -17.93 23.63
C ASN A 309 -27.66 -18.53 22.65
N SER A 310 -27.05 -17.71 21.79
CA SER A 310 -25.98 -18.15 20.89
C SER A 310 -24.74 -18.68 21.63
N GLU A 311 -24.36 -18.09 22.75
CA GLU A 311 -23.24 -18.56 23.58
C GLU A 311 -23.48 -20.00 24.11
N GLY A 312 -24.69 -20.27 24.64
CA GLY A 312 -25.05 -21.61 25.11
C GLY A 312 -25.07 -22.66 24.00
N ARG A 313 -25.42 -22.28 22.76
CA ARG A 313 -25.34 -23.16 21.59
C ARG A 313 -23.89 -23.51 21.22
N ILE A 314 -22.99 -22.53 21.34
CA ILE A 314 -21.55 -22.76 21.13
C ILE A 314 -21.02 -23.72 22.18
N TYR A 315 -21.30 -23.50 23.46
CA TYR A 315 -20.92 -24.45 24.53
C TYR A 315 -21.48 -25.85 24.29
N ALA A 316 -22.73 -25.97 23.82
CA ALA A 316 -23.31 -27.27 23.48
C ALA A 316 -22.56 -27.97 22.33
N ALA A 317 -22.14 -27.23 21.30
CA ALA A 317 -21.36 -27.77 20.19
C ALA A 317 -19.93 -28.16 20.61
N LEU A 318 -19.27 -27.35 21.44
CA LEU A 318 -17.96 -27.64 22.02
C LEU A 318 -17.99 -28.91 22.86
N ASN A 319 -18.99 -29.04 23.74
CA ASN A 319 -19.17 -30.22 24.59
C ASN A 319 -19.42 -31.49 23.77
N ARG A 320 -20.23 -31.43 22.71
CA ARG A 320 -20.48 -32.58 21.82
C ARG A 320 -19.23 -33.06 21.09
N THR A 321 -18.29 -32.17 20.84
CA THR A 321 -17.06 -32.45 20.09
C THR A 321 -15.83 -32.61 20.98
N ASN A 322 -16.02 -32.59 22.31
CA ASN A 322 -14.96 -32.64 23.31
C ASN A 322 -13.88 -31.56 23.10
N VAL A 323 -14.25 -30.40 22.54
CA VAL A 323 -13.35 -29.26 22.41
C VAL A 323 -13.38 -28.48 23.72
N SER A 324 -12.25 -28.46 24.43
CA SER A 324 -12.09 -27.66 25.64
C SER A 324 -11.91 -26.19 25.29
N ALA A 325 -12.68 -25.31 25.94
CA ALA A 325 -12.54 -23.87 25.81
C ALA A 325 -12.13 -23.24 27.15
N ILE A 326 -11.25 -22.25 27.09
CA ILE A 326 -10.92 -21.35 28.21
C ILE A 326 -12.06 -20.35 28.39
N SER A 327 -12.49 -19.74 27.29
CA SER A 327 -13.59 -18.77 27.26
C SER A 327 -14.33 -18.83 25.92
N VAL A 328 -15.60 -18.47 25.95
CA VAL A 328 -16.41 -18.12 24.78
C VAL A 328 -16.83 -16.67 24.99
N GLU A 329 -16.33 -15.78 24.14
CA GLU A 329 -16.58 -14.34 24.23
C GLU A 329 -17.33 -13.90 22.98
N GLN A 330 -18.36 -13.07 23.15
CA GLN A 330 -18.98 -12.42 22.00
C GLN A 330 -17.94 -11.48 21.39
N ALA A 331 -17.63 -11.65 20.10
CA ALA A 331 -16.78 -10.71 19.40
C ALA A 331 -17.57 -9.41 19.26
N THR A 332 -17.11 -8.35 19.92
CA THR A 332 -17.68 -7.02 19.76
C THR A 332 -17.29 -6.50 18.37
N SER A 333 -18.24 -6.60 17.43
CA SER A 333 -18.11 -5.97 16.11
C SER A 333 -18.91 -4.68 16.14
N TYR A 334 -18.26 -3.58 15.83
CA TYR A 334 -18.90 -2.28 15.75
C TYR A 334 -18.97 -1.86 14.29
N ARG A 335 -20.14 -1.36 13.90
CA ARG A 335 -20.30 -0.62 12.66
C ARG A 335 -19.73 0.76 12.90
N VAL A 336 -18.66 1.07 12.18
CA VAL A 336 -17.95 2.34 12.25
C VAL A 336 -18.34 3.16 11.04
N VAL A 337 -18.78 4.39 11.29
CA VAL A 337 -19.16 5.37 10.28
C VAL A 337 -18.16 6.52 10.31
N LEU A 338 -17.37 6.65 9.25
CA LEU A 338 -16.41 7.73 9.06
C LEU A 338 -17.10 9.04 8.66
N PRO A 339 -16.54 10.19 9.04
CA PRO A 339 -17.03 11.47 8.56
C PRO A 339 -16.77 11.60 7.06
N LYS A 340 -17.75 12.11 6.30
CA LYS A 340 -17.63 12.29 4.83
C LYS A 340 -16.39 13.11 4.43
N ASN A 341 -16.02 14.09 5.26
CA ASN A 341 -14.82 14.90 5.08
C ASN A 341 -13.95 14.88 6.34
N PHE A 342 -12.64 14.90 6.16
CA PHE A 342 -11.67 15.01 7.26
C PHE A 342 -10.44 15.80 6.81
N THR A 343 -9.56 16.17 7.75
CA THR A 343 -8.35 16.94 7.45
C THR A 343 -7.12 16.16 7.87
N SER A 344 -6.13 16.07 6.99
CA SER A 344 -4.81 15.52 7.31
C SER A 344 -3.71 16.31 6.59
N GLY A 345 -2.60 16.58 7.28
CA GLY A 345 -1.48 17.33 6.69
C GLY A 345 -1.86 18.70 6.12
N GLY A 346 -2.89 19.36 6.66
CA GLY A 346 -3.39 20.64 6.14
C GLY A 346 -4.28 20.57 4.89
N VAL A 347 -4.57 19.36 4.39
CA VAL A 347 -5.45 19.13 3.24
C VAL A 347 -6.80 18.59 3.73
N GLN A 348 -7.90 19.11 3.20
CA GLN A 348 -9.24 18.57 3.43
C GLN A 348 -9.52 17.46 2.42
N TYR A 349 -9.79 16.25 2.91
CA TYR A 349 -10.11 15.08 2.12
C TYR A 349 -11.62 14.77 2.15
N GLU A 350 -12.16 14.31 1.04
CA GLU A 350 -13.52 13.77 0.88
C GLU A 350 -13.46 12.26 0.64
N LEU A 351 -14.25 11.49 1.41
CA LEU A 351 -14.38 10.05 1.20
C LEU A 351 -15.24 9.73 -0.03
N GLY A 352 -14.76 8.82 -0.86
CA GLY A 352 -15.53 8.25 -1.97
C GLY A 352 -16.83 7.58 -1.50
N ALA A 353 -17.82 7.52 -2.39
CA ALA A 353 -19.07 6.80 -2.13
C ALA A 353 -18.76 5.33 -1.77
N ASN A 354 -19.40 4.83 -0.70
CA ASN A 354 -19.22 3.48 -0.12
C ASN A 354 -17.97 3.24 0.74
N MET A 355 -17.14 4.26 1.03
CA MET A 355 -16.00 4.13 1.95
C MET A 355 -16.27 4.67 3.35
N GLY A 356 -17.48 5.20 3.58
CA GLY A 356 -17.86 5.85 4.83
C GLY A 356 -18.27 4.90 5.96
N GLU A 357 -18.37 3.59 5.71
CA GLU A 357 -18.88 2.64 6.69
C GLU A 357 -18.22 1.27 6.57
N PHE A 358 -17.83 0.68 7.70
CA PHE A 358 -17.28 -0.67 7.77
C PHE A 358 -17.46 -1.28 9.16
N GLU A 359 -17.26 -2.60 9.29
CA GLU A 359 -17.24 -3.29 10.59
C GLU A 359 -15.80 -3.47 11.09
N MET A 360 -15.53 -3.16 12.36
CA MET A 360 -14.26 -3.49 13.00
C MET A 360 -14.44 -3.75 14.51
N PRO A 361 -13.52 -4.51 15.14
CA PRO A 361 -13.47 -4.55 16.60
C PRO A 361 -13.00 -3.21 17.16
N LEU A 362 -13.61 -2.77 18.26
CA LEU A 362 -13.19 -1.59 19.00
C LEU A 362 -12.97 -1.95 20.47
N ASN A 363 -11.93 -1.40 21.07
CA ASN A 363 -11.68 -1.41 22.50
C ASN A 363 -12.42 -0.23 23.16
N VAL A 364 -13.73 -0.39 23.33
CA VAL A 364 -14.64 0.61 23.91
C VAL A 364 -15.56 -0.05 24.92
N SER A 365 -15.90 0.66 25.99
CA SER A 365 -16.78 0.15 27.06
C SER A 365 -18.26 0.44 26.85
N THR A 366 -18.61 1.17 25.78
CA THR A 366 -19.98 1.59 25.46
C THR A 366 -20.52 0.90 24.20
N GLU A 367 -21.84 0.83 24.08
CA GLU A 367 -22.51 0.23 22.91
C GLU A 367 -22.51 1.17 21.69
N ASN A 368 -22.39 2.48 21.91
CA ASN A 368 -22.29 3.47 20.85
C ASN A 368 -21.42 4.65 21.32
N GLY A 369 -20.95 5.45 20.37
CA GLY A 369 -20.15 6.64 20.68
C GLY A 369 -19.30 7.12 19.51
N THR A 370 -18.24 7.83 19.85
CA THR A 370 -17.21 8.28 18.90
C THR A 370 -15.86 7.71 19.28
N VAL A 371 -15.08 7.31 18.29
CA VAL A 371 -13.73 6.76 18.47
C VAL A 371 -12.78 7.37 17.44
N THR A 372 -11.52 7.56 17.84
CA THR A 372 -10.47 7.97 16.90
C THR A 372 -10.02 6.76 16.09
N ILE A 373 -10.20 6.82 14.78
CA ILE A 373 -9.69 5.84 13.82
C ILE A 373 -8.52 6.45 13.07
N VAL A 374 -7.40 5.72 13.03
CA VAL A 374 -6.29 6.00 12.12
C VAL A 374 -6.59 5.28 10.81
N LEU A 375 -6.69 6.08 9.74
CA LEU A 375 -6.89 5.62 8.38
C LEU A 375 -5.56 5.67 7.64
N GLU A 376 -5.28 4.63 6.85
CA GLU A 376 -4.31 4.64 5.77
C GLU A 376 -5.09 4.58 4.46
N PHE A 377 -4.78 5.47 3.52
CA PHE A 377 -5.58 5.59 2.31
C PHE A 377 -4.78 6.10 1.12
N ASP A 378 -5.27 5.76 -0.06
CA ASP A 378 -4.87 6.36 -1.33
C ASP A 378 -5.83 7.47 -1.69
N HIS A 379 -5.33 8.49 -2.37
CA HIS A 379 -6.12 9.63 -2.79
C HIS A 379 -5.74 10.11 -4.19
N ILE A 380 -6.71 10.74 -4.87
CA ILE A 380 -6.53 11.48 -6.11
C ILE A 380 -6.94 12.93 -5.82
N GLY A 381 -5.95 13.81 -5.65
CA GLY A 381 -6.21 15.17 -5.14
C GLY A 381 -6.76 15.13 -3.72
N SER A 382 -7.88 15.81 -3.47
CA SER A 382 -8.60 15.80 -2.18
C SER A 382 -9.58 14.64 -2.03
N VAL A 383 -9.71 13.73 -3.00
CA VAL A 383 -10.68 12.64 -2.94
C VAL A 383 -9.97 11.35 -2.57
N VAL A 384 -10.44 10.67 -1.53
CA VAL A 384 -9.96 9.33 -1.15
C VAL A 384 -10.41 8.32 -2.19
N SER A 385 -9.46 7.67 -2.86
CA SER A 385 -9.70 6.67 -3.90
C SER A 385 -9.75 5.25 -3.36
N ALA A 386 -9.08 4.96 -2.23
CA ALA A 386 -9.16 3.68 -1.55
C ALA A 386 -8.75 3.81 -0.08
N LEU A 387 -9.43 3.09 0.81
CA LEU A 387 -8.94 2.86 2.18
C LEU A 387 -8.05 1.61 2.18
N LYS A 388 -6.79 1.76 2.57
CA LYS A 388 -5.82 0.66 2.70
C LYS A 388 -5.97 -0.04 4.04
N SER A 389 -6.09 0.72 5.13
CA SER A 389 -6.30 0.17 6.46
C SER A 389 -7.06 1.16 7.36
N ALA A 390 -7.70 0.61 8.40
CA ALA A 390 -8.36 1.37 9.45
C ALA A 390 -8.10 0.68 10.80
N SER A 391 -7.58 1.42 11.77
CA SER A 391 -7.29 0.91 13.11
C SER A 391 -7.69 1.92 14.18
N GLN A 392 -8.13 1.45 15.34
CA GLN A 392 -8.35 2.33 16.49
C GLN A 392 -7.01 2.92 16.93
N ALA A 393 -6.96 4.23 17.15
CA ALA A 393 -5.78 4.87 17.74
C ALA A 393 -5.52 4.29 19.14
N PRO A 394 -4.25 4.02 19.51
CA PRO A 394 -3.90 3.37 20.79
C PRO A 394 -4.31 4.16 22.03
#